data_AF-A0A9N7UYW1-F1
#
_entry.id   AF-A0A9N7UYW1-F1
#
_cell.length_a   1.000
_cell.length_b   1.000
_cell.length_c   1.000
_cell.angle_alpha   90.00
_cell.angle_beta   90.00
_cell.angle_gamma   90.00
#
_symmetry.space_group_name_H-M   'P 1'
#
loop_
_entity.id
_entity.type
_entity.pdbx_description
1 polymer ?
#
loop_
_entity_poly.entity_id
_entity_poly.type
_entity_poly.pdbx_seq_one_letter_code
_entity_poly.pdbx_strand_id
1 'polypeptide(L)'
;MPRNYTRKTTWGQSPLAEMESEDAEDMQRKKSLRKAGRDRNIDKTTLKRFIKKKEKGKVKSVAWGAVAETIKKDLKKYSKIFGQKDRLSQSKASKV
;
A
#
# COMPACT_ATOMS: atom_id res chain seq x y z
N MET A 1 -21.14 22.53 -26.48
CA MET A 1 -20.80 21.09 -26.55
C MET A 1 -19.68 20.80 -25.55
N PRO A 2 -19.92 20.02 -24.49
CA PRO A 2 -18.86 19.69 -23.54
C PRO A 2 -17.86 18.71 -24.20
N ARG A 3 -16.57 19.05 -24.16
CA ARG A 3 -15.49 18.16 -24.63
C ARG A 3 -15.10 17.21 -23.50
N ASN A 4 -15.29 15.92 -23.69
CA ASN A 4 -14.82 14.87 -22.78
C ASN A 4 -13.34 14.56 -23.06
N TYR A 5 -12.46 15.02 -22.20
CA TYR A 5 -11.03 14.71 -22.27
C TYR A 5 -10.72 13.49 -21.40
N THR A 6 -10.48 12.34 -22.01
CA THR A 6 -9.87 11.20 -21.30
C THR A 6 -8.41 11.51 -21.01
N ARG A 7 -8.03 11.49 -19.72
CA ARG A 7 -6.65 11.71 -19.31
C ARG A 7 -5.79 10.54 -19.77
N LYS A 8 -4.78 10.79 -20.61
CA LYS A 8 -3.82 9.81 -21.13
C LYS A 8 -2.78 9.33 -20.08
N THR A 9 -3.06 9.47 -18.79
CA THR A 9 -2.08 9.16 -17.73
C THR A 9 -2.56 7.95 -16.96
N THR A 10 -1.73 6.93 -16.91
CA THR A 10 -1.90 5.72 -16.08
C THR A 10 -1.65 5.96 -14.58
N TRP A 11 -1.41 7.20 -14.15
CA TRP A 11 -1.19 7.54 -12.74
C TRP A 11 -2.39 7.11 -11.87
N GLY A 12 -2.13 6.20 -10.92
CA GLY A 12 -3.14 5.65 -10.02
C GLY A 12 -3.87 4.40 -10.55
N GLN A 13 -3.56 3.94 -11.76
CA GLN A 13 -4.06 2.66 -12.28
C GLN A 13 -3.10 1.50 -11.97
N SER A 14 -1.79 1.74 -11.98
CA SER A 14 -0.79 0.72 -11.63
C SER A 14 -0.66 0.54 -10.11
N PRO A 15 -0.54 -0.71 -9.61
CA PRO A 15 -0.22 -0.98 -8.21
C PRO A 15 1.09 -0.33 -7.80
N LEU A 16 1.16 0.15 -6.56
CA LEU A 16 2.36 0.83 -6.05
C LEU A 16 3.59 -0.09 -6.02
N ALA A 17 3.39 -1.37 -5.70
CA ALA A 17 4.44 -2.38 -5.69
C ALA A 17 5.12 -2.56 -7.06
N GLU A 18 4.35 -2.47 -8.15
CA GLU A 18 4.90 -2.57 -9.50
C GLU A 18 5.72 -1.32 -9.87
N MET A 19 5.27 -0.14 -9.44
CA MET A 19 6.07 1.09 -9.63
C MET A 19 7.37 1.06 -8.81
N GLU A 20 7.36 0.44 -7.62
CA GLU A 20 8.55 0.27 -6.78
C GLU A 20 9.54 -0.74 -7.38
N SER A 21 9.07 -1.85 -7.96
CA SER A 21 9.95 -2.83 -8.63
C SER A 21 10.60 -2.25 -9.88
N GLU A 22 9.85 -1.51 -10.69
CA GLU A 22 10.39 -0.89 -11.92
C GLU A 22 11.38 0.25 -11.61
N ASP A 23 11.10 1.04 -10.57
CA ASP A 23 12.06 2.01 -10.03
C ASP A 23 13.35 1.33 -9.56
N ALA A 24 13.24 0.18 -8.88
CA ALA A 24 14.41 -0.59 -8.46
C ALA A 24 15.22 -1.14 -9.64
N GLU A 25 14.58 -1.59 -10.73
CA GLU A 25 15.28 -2.05 -11.93
C GLU A 25 16.04 -0.93 -12.66
N ASP A 26 15.46 0.28 -12.71
CA ASP A 26 16.14 1.47 -13.28
C ASP A 26 17.32 1.92 -12.40
N MET A 27 17.12 1.96 -11.07
CA MET A 27 18.18 2.28 -10.10
C MET A 27 19.34 1.27 -10.12
N GLN A 28 19.06 -0.01 -10.36
CA GLN A 28 20.07 -1.06 -10.55
C GLN A 28 20.73 -1.02 -11.93
N ARG A 29 20.40 -0.04 -12.79
CA ARG A 29 20.86 0.11 -14.18
C ARG A 29 20.59 -1.11 -15.06
N LYS A 30 19.66 -2.00 -14.66
CA LYS A 30 19.34 -3.23 -15.39
C LYS A 30 18.53 -2.94 -16.65
N LYS A 31 17.69 -1.91 -16.62
CA LYS A 31 16.86 -1.45 -17.74
C LYS A 31 16.73 0.08 -17.72
N SER A 32 16.41 0.67 -18.86
CA SER A 32 16.02 2.08 -18.90
C SER A 32 14.57 2.26 -18.44
N LEU A 33 14.26 3.38 -17.80
CA LEU A 33 12.91 3.86 -17.45
C LEU A 33 11.84 3.68 -18.55
N ARG A 34 12.23 3.78 -19.83
CA ARG A 34 11.31 3.55 -20.96
C ARG A 34 10.95 2.06 -21.11
N LYS A 35 11.92 1.17 -20.91
CA LYS A 35 11.73 -0.28 -21.05
C LYS A 35 11.04 -0.86 -19.82
N ALA A 36 11.47 -0.44 -18.62
CA ALA A 36 10.81 -0.72 -17.35
C ALA A 36 9.30 -0.40 -17.38
N GLY A 37 8.94 0.82 -17.82
CA GLY A 37 7.52 1.18 -17.96
C GLY A 37 6.76 0.38 -19.02
N ARG A 38 7.40 0.05 -20.16
CA ARG A 38 6.73 -0.67 -21.26
C ARG A 38 6.33 -2.09 -20.85
N ASP A 39 7.19 -2.81 -20.13
CA ASP A 39 6.95 -4.20 -19.71
C ASP A 39 5.66 -4.33 -18.86
N ARG A 40 5.28 -3.26 -18.15
CA ARG A 40 4.11 -3.19 -17.26
C ARG A 40 3.00 -2.27 -17.75
N ASN A 41 3.07 -1.77 -18.98
CA ASN A 41 2.13 -0.77 -19.51
C ASN A 41 2.01 0.50 -18.63
N ILE A 42 3.11 0.91 -17.99
CA ILE A 42 3.22 2.11 -17.17
C ILE A 42 3.89 3.22 -18.00
N ASP A 43 3.26 4.39 -18.05
CA ASP A 43 3.84 5.52 -18.76
C ASP A 43 5.16 5.98 -18.11
N LYS A 44 6.15 6.33 -18.94
CA LYS A 44 7.44 6.90 -18.47
C LYS A 44 7.25 8.11 -17.56
N THR A 45 6.23 8.94 -17.85
CA THR A 45 5.91 10.14 -17.07
C THR A 45 5.36 9.78 -15.69
N THR A 46 4.61 8.69 -15.58
CA THR A 46 4.12 8.12 -14.33
C THR A 46 5.31 7.68 -13.46
N LEU A 47 6.23 6.87 -14.00
CA LEU A 47 7.43 6.46 -13.26
C LEU A 47 8.32 7.63 -12.84
N LYS A 48 8.58 8.59 -13.74
CA LYS A 48 9.34 9.80 -13.39
C LYS A 48 8.69 10.62 -12.27
N ARG A 49 7.36 10.75 -12.30
CA ARG A 49 6.60 11.46 -11.26
C ARG A 49 6.66 10.69 -9.93
N PHE A 50 6.65 9.37 -9.97
CA PHE A 50 6.79 8.50 -8.81
C PHE A 50 8.15 8.71 -8.13
N ILE A 51 9.26 8.58 -8.87
CA ILE A 51 10.63 8.80 -8.39
C ILE A 51 10.77 10.17 -7.73
N LYS A 52 10.35 11.23 -8.43
CA LYS A 52 10.41 12.61 -7.91
C LYS A 52 9.58 12.82 -6.64
N LYS A 53 8.46 12.12 -6.48
CA LYS A 53 7.66 12.18 -5.25
C LYS A 53 8.28 11.33 -4.13
N LYS A 54 8.94 10.23 -4.46
CA LYS A 54 9.65 9.34 -3.52
C LYS A 54 10.85 10.07 -2.90
N GLU A 55 11.67 10.72 -3.72
CA GLU A 55 12.78 11.60 -3.27
C GLU A 55 12.30 12.71 -2.31
N LYS A 56 11.11 13.26 -2.56
CA LYS A 56 10.51 14.30 -1.71
C LYS A 56 9.81 13.76 -0.45
N GLY A 57 9.83 12.46 -0.20
CA GLY A 57 9.09 11.81 0.90
C GLY A 57 7.57 11.92 0.77
N LYS A 58 7.05 12.23 -0.42
CA LYS A 58 5.61 12.43 -0.69
C LYS A 58 4.92 11.17 -1.22
N VAL A 59 5.65 10.20 -1.74
CA VAL A 59 5.13 8.84 -1.88
C VAL A 59 5.25 8.20 -0.51
N LYS A 60 4.14 8.17 0.23
CA LYS A 60 4.00 7.19 1.29
C LYS A 60 3.77 5.89 0.53
N SER A 61 4.75 4.98 0.53
CA SER A 61 4.38 3.58 0.29
C SER A 61 3.23 3.32 1.24
N VAL A 62 2.09 2.86 0.73
CA VAL A 62 0.97 2.54 1.60
C VAL A 62 1.56 1.50 2.53
N ALA A 63 1.91 1.95 3.73
CA ALA A 63 2.77 1.24 4.65
C ALA A 63 1.89 0.18 5.27
N TRP A 64 1.58 -0.85 4.49
CA TRP A 64 0.97 -2.08 4.98
C TRP A 64 1.82 -2.64 6.12
N GLY A 65 3.11 -2.35 6.21
CA GLY A 65 3.93 -2.67 7.39
C GLY A 65 3.49 -1.93 8.67
N ALA A 66 3.38 -0.59 8.64
CA ALA A 66 2.98 0.18 9.81
C ALA A 66 1.48 -0.01 10.16
N VAL A 67 0.64 -0.15 9.13
CA VAL A 67 -0.80 -0.45 9.29
C VAL A 67 -1.02 -1.89 9.76
N ALA A 68 -0.24 -2.88 9.28
CA ALA A 68 -0.33 -4.26 9.77
C ALA A 68 0.16 -4.39 11.21
N GLU A 69 1.24 -3.70 11.60
CA GLU A 69 1.70 -3.71 12.99
C GLU A 69 0.69 -3.08 13.95
N THR A 70 0.00 -2.02 13.54
CA THR A 70 -1.08 -1.43 14.33
C THR A 70 -2.31 -2.34 14.41
N ILE A 71 -2.75 -2.91 13.29
CA ILE A 71 -3.84 -3.91 13.26
C ILE A 71 -3.52 -5.13 14.13
N LYS A 72 -2.27 -5.63 14.09
CA LYS A 72 -1.83 -6.79 14.90
C LYS A 72 -1.86 -6.47 16.39
N LYS A 73 -1.44 -5.26 16.79
CA LYS A 73 -1.54 -4.79 18.18
C LYS A 73 -2.98 -4.66 18.63
N ASP A 74 -3.84 -4.09 17.79
CA ASP A 74 -5.26 -3.92 18.09
C ASP A 74 -5.97 -5.26 18.22
N LEU A 75 -5.73 -6.21 17.31
CA LEU A 75 -6.28 -7.57 17.39
C LEU A 75 -5.88 -8.28 18.69
N LYS A 76 -4.63 -8.15 19.12
CA LYS A 76 -4.14 -8.72 20.40
C LYS A 76 -4.80 -8.06 21.61
N LYS A 77 -5.08 -6.76 21.54
CA LYS A 77 -5.80 -6.02 22.59
C LYS A 77 -7.25 -6.50 22.69
N TYR A 78 -7.96 -6.58 21.55
CA TYR A 78 -9.36 -7.00 21.52
C TYR A 78 -9.56 -8.47 21.89
N SER A 79 -8.66 -9.38 21.49
CA SER A 79 -8.75 -10.80 21.90
C SER A 79 -8.61 -10.99 23.41
N LYS A 80 -7.73 -10.21 24.06
CA LYS A 80 -7.56 -10.22 25.52
C LYS A 80 -8.81 -9.72 26.24
N ILE A 81 -9.46 -8.68 25.72
CA ILE A 81 -10.70 -8.12 26.28
C ILE A 81 -11.84 -9.13 26.16
N PHE A 82 -12.00 -9.74 24.97
CA PHE A 82 -13.06 -10.72 24.73
C PHE A 82 -12.90 -11.97 25.60
N GLY A 83 -11.68 -12.52 25.69
CA GLY A 83 -11.40 -13.68 26.55
C GLY A 83 -11.58 -13.42 28.05
N GLN A 84 -11.37 -12.19 28.53
CA GLN A 84 -11.70 -11.82 29.91
C GLN A 84 -13.21 -11.77 30.15
N LYS A 85 -13.98 -11.26 29.18
CA LYS A 85 -15.44 -11.21 29.24
C LYS A 85 -16.05 -12.60 29.32
N ASP A 86 -15.51 -13.55 28.56
CA ASP A 86 -15.98 -14.95 28.58
C ASP A 86 -15.67 -15.63 29.92
N ARG A 87 -14.48 -15.42 30.49
CA ARG A 87 -14.13 -15.94 31.82
C ARG A 87 -15.00 -15.35 32.93
N LEU A 88 -15.27 -14.04 32.87
CA LEU A 88 -16.17 -13.37 33.82
C LEU A 88 -17.61 -13.86 33.69
N SER A 89 -18.09 -14.07 32.45
CA SER A 89 -19.40 -14.66 32.16
C SER A 89 -19.54 -16.05 32.76
N GLN A 90 -18.55 -16.93 32.54
CA GLN A 90 -18.54 -18.27 33.11
C GLN A 90 -18.44 -18.27 34.64
N SER A 91 -17.61 -17.40 35.23
CA SER A 91 -17.50 -17.29 36.69
C SER A 91 -18.79 -16.81 37.38
N LYS A 92 -19.63 -16.04 36.67
CA LYS A 92 -20.96 -15.65 37.16
C LYS A 92 -21.99 -16.75 36.98
N ALA A 93 -21.92 -17.49 35.87
CA ALA A 93 -22.81 -18.63 35.61
C ALA A 93 -22.55 -19.82 36.54
N SER A 94 -21.32 -20.03 37.01
CA SER A 94 -20.96 -21.11 37.94
C SER A 94 -21.23 -20.79 39.41
N LYS A 95 -21.82 -19.62 39.73
CA LYS A 95 -22.10 -19.19 41.11
C LYS A 95 -23.60 -19.24 41.48
N VAL A 96 -24.40 -19.91 40.64
CA VAL A 96 -25.79 -20.31 40.89
C VAL A 96 -25.79 -21.81 41.12
#